data_AF-A0A357N8K9-F1
#
_entry.id   AF-A0A357N8K9-F1
#
_cell.length_a   1.000
_cell.length_b   1.000
_cell.length_c   1.000
_cell.angle_alpha   90.00
_cell.angle_beta   90.00
_cell.angle_gamma   90.00
#
_symmetry.space_group_name_H-M   'P 1'
#
loop_
_entity.id
_entity.type
_entity.pdbx_description
1 polymer ?
#
loop_
_entity_poly.entity_id
_entity_poly.type
_entity_poly.pdbx_seq_one_letter_code
_entity_poly.pdbx_strand_id
1 'polypeptide(L)'
;MLCPGCFQEKGENISLCPYCEFDEAEQRSPLVLPLHTVLNKQYIVGRVLGKPGGFGITYLGWDSQLETLVAIKEYLPRDLAGRQYDHLSVTPHTREDVKHFKHGLEQFLQEARTMAKINHPNVVRVRNFFTENETAYLVMDFYEGVALSEYLTASGGKIAEPAAAGIMIRVLDGLKEIHDRGFLHRDIKPHNIYLTVEGKPILLDLGAARDALRDKDKSLSVLYSS
;
A
#
# COMPACT_ATOMS: atom_id res chain seq x y z
N MET A 1 15.18 16.29 -14.94
CA MET A 1 14.97 15.47 -13.73
C MET A 1 13.50 15.04 -13.68
N LEU A 2 13.22 13.79 -13.28
CA LEU A 2 11.84 13.30 -13.12
C LEU A 2 11.21 13.83 -11.83
N CYS A 3 9.99 14.35 -11.93
CA CYS A 3 9.21 14.74 -10.75
C CYS A 3 8.80 13.51 -9.93
N PRO A 4 9.03 13.45 -8.61
CA PRO A 4 8.61 12.31 -7.79
C PRO A 4 7.10 12.31 -7.50
N GLY A 5 6.37 13.38 -7.85
CA GLY A 5 4.92 13.46 -7.72
C GLY A 5 4.12 12.80 -8.85
N CYS A 6 4.66 12.82 -10.08
CA CYS A 6 3.99 12.28 -11.29
C CYS A 6 4.93 11.59 -12.30
N PHE A 7 6.24 11.59 -12.05
CA PHE A 7 7.30 11.07 -12.94
C PHE A 7 7.34 11.67 -14.35
N GLN A 8 6.80 12.88 -14.54
CA GLN A 8 7.04 13.69 -15.74
C GLN A 8 8.38 14.42 -15.68
N GLU A 9 9.01 14.67 -16.83
CA GLU A 9 10.24 15.46 -16.92
C GLU A 9 9.95 16.94 -16.67
N LYS A 10 10.43 17.46 -15.53
CA LYS A 10 10.22 18.86 -15.11
C LYS A 10 11.44 19.78 -15.30
N GLY A 11 12.48 19.33 -16.00
CA GLY A 11 13.75 20.07 -16.08
C GLY A 11 14.60 20.00 -14.81
N GLU A 12 15.59 20.88 -14.68
CA GLU A 12 16.53 20.95 -13.53
C GLU A 12 16.18 22.14 -12.62
N ASN A 13 16.48 22.02 -11.32
CA ASN A 13 16.28 23.09 -10.31
C ASN A 13 14.85 23.63 -10.15
N ILE A 14 13.83 22.90 -10.62
CA ILE A 14 12.42 23.23 -10.40
C ILE A 14 11.90 22.46 -9.18
N SER A 15 11.63 23.12 -8.05
CA SER A 15 11.09 22.43 -6.86
C SER A 15 9.58 22.14 -6.98
N LEU A 16 8.81 23.08 -7.52
CA LEU A 16 7.36 22.95 -7.72
C LEU A 16 7.06 22.41 -9.12
N CYS A 17 6.51 21.20 -9.21
CA CYS A 17 6.24 20.57 -10.49
C CYS A 17 5.14 21.30 -11.29
N PRO A 18 5.38 21.67 -12.58
CA PRO A 18 4.38 22.35 -13.39
C PRO A 18 3.23 21.45 -13.86
N TYR A 19 3.35 20.12 -13.71
CA TYR A 19 2.35 19.15 -14.20
C TYR A 19 1.41 18.64 -13.12
N CYS A 20 1.87 18.54 -11.88
CA CYS A 20 1.10 17.95 -10.79
C CYS A 20 1.18 18.75 -9.49
N GLU A 21 1.82 19.94 -9.53
CA GLU A 21 1.93 20.87 -8.40
C GLU A 21 2.65 20.29 -7.17
N PHE A 22 3.32 19.15 -7.32
CA PHE A 22 4.09 18.55 -6.24
C PHE A 22 5.31 19.42 -5.91
N ASP A 23 5.42 19.84 -4.64
CA ASP A 23 6.55 20.62 -4.14
C ASP A 23 7.60 19.75 -3.46
N GLU A 24 8.78 19.65 -4.08
CA GLU A 24 9.91 18.91 -3.51
C GLU A 24 10.49 19.53 -2.24
N ALA A 25 10.30 20.84 -2.02
CA ALA A 25 10.84 21.55 -0.86
C ALA A 25 10.04 21.31 0.43
N GLU A 26 8.82 20.78 0.33
CA GLU A 26 7.97 20.53 1.49
C GLU A 26 8.61 19.53 2.48
N GLN A 27 8.55 19.84 3.78
CA GLN A 27 9.09 18.98 4.81
C GLN A 27 8.26 17.68 4.92
N ARG A 28 8.95 16.54 4.87
CA ARG A 28 8.34 15.22 4.93
C ARG A 28 8.62 14.54 6.26
N SER A 29 7.73 13.63 6.65
CA SER A 29 7.92 12.81 7.85
C SER A 29 9.21 11.99 7.73
N PRO A 30 10.03 11.91 8.79
CA PRO A 30 11.22 11.05 8.77
C PRO A 30 10.89 9.56 8.69
N LEU A 31 9.61 9.18 8.80
CA LEU A 31 9.14 7.80 8.62
C LEU A 31 9.01 7.42 7.14
N VAL A 32 8.93 8.36 6.21
CA VAL A 32 8.81 8.03 4.78
C VAL A 32 10.20 7.89 4.15
N LEU A 33 10.32 7.02 3.14
CA LEU A 33 11.52 6.97 2.33
C LEU A 33 11.80 8.34 1.66
N PRO A 34 13.07 8.74 1.52
CA PRO A 34 13.45 9.89 0.74
C PRO A 34 12.96 9.78 -0.71
N LEU A 35 12.62 10.92 -1.31
CA LEU A 35 12.28 10.96 -2.73
C LEU A 35 13.45 10.46 -3.56
N HIS A 36 13.12 9.82 -4.68
CA HIS A 36 14.08 9.23 -5.62
C HIS A 36 14.94 8.10 -5.04
N THR A 37 14.62 7.59 -3.85
CA THR A 37 15.22 6.34 -3.35
C THR A 37 15.04 5.24 -4.40
N VAL A 38 16.13 4.57 -4.75
CA VAL A 38 16.12 3.47 -5.71
C VAL A 38 16.05 2.16 -4.95
N LEU A 39 14.95 1.43 -5.11
CA LEU A 39 14.72 0.12 -4.52
C LEU A 39 14.95 -0.98 -5.56
N ASN A 40 15.55 -2.09 -5.13
CA ASN A 40 15.86 -3.24 -5.96
C ASN A 40 16.56 -2.88 -7.29
N LYS A 41 17.35 -1.80 -7.30
CA LYS A 41 18.04 -1.25 -8.48
C LYS A 41 17.12 -0.99 -9.68
N GLN A 42 15.81 -0.82 -9.46
CA GLN A 42 14.81 -0.75 -10.53
C GLN A 42 13.73 0.29 -10.24
N TYR A 43 13.22 0.33 -9.01
CA TYR A 43 12.05 1.13 -8.67
C TYR A 43 12.46 2.43 -8.01
N ILE A 44 12.09 3.56 -8.61
CA ILE A 44 12.36 4.89 -8.06
C ILE A 44 11.16 5.32 -7.22
N VAL A 45 11.37 5.65 -5.95
CA VAL A 45 10.33 6.06 -5.02
C VAL A 45 9.92 7.51 -5.26
N GLY A 46 8.62 7.76 -5.32
CA GLY A 46 8.00 9.06 -5.45
C GLY A 46 7.23 9.47 -4.19
N ARG A 47 6.15 10.22 -4.38
CA ARG A 47 5.27 10.68 -3.29
C ARG A 47 4.55 9.52 -2.59
N VAL A 48 4.14 9.76 -1.34
CA VAL A 48 3.23 8.86 -0.63
C VAL A 48 1.83 8.90 -1.26
N LEU A 49 1.20 7.73 -1.37
CA LEU A 49 -0.17 7.55 -1.83
C LEU A 49 -1.11 7.34 -0.63
N GLY A 50 -2.20 8.10 -0.61
CA GLY A 50 -3.20 8.05 0.46
C GLY A 50 -2.64 8.45 1.83
N LYS A 51 -3.41 8.18 2.88
CA LYS A 51 -2.95 8.37 4.26
C LYS A 51 -2.15 7.13 4.71
N PRO A 52 -0.93 7.29 5.25
CA PRO A 52 -0.17 6.15 5.76
C PRO A 52 -0.97 5.38 6.82
N GLY A 53 -1.24 4.11 6.54
CA GLY A 53 -1.92 3.22 7.47
C GLY A 53 -1.01 2.81 8.63
N GLY A 54 -1.57 2.15 9.65
CA GLY A 54 -0.77 1.63 10.77
C GLY A 54 0.21 0.52 10.40
N PHE A 55 0.04 -0.10 9.21
CA PHE A 55 0.69 -1.36 8.83
C PHE A 55 1.72 -1.22 7.71
N GLY A 56 1.82 -0.04 7.08
CA GLY A 56 2.73 0.18 5.97
C GLY A 56 2.50 1.52 5.29
N ILE A 57 3.43 1.87 4.42
CA ILE A 57 3.40 3.10 3.62
C ILE A 57 3.33 2.70 2.15
N THR A 58 2.41 3.30 1.40
CA THR A 58 2.33 3.11 -0.05
C THR A 58 2.88 4.35 -0.75
N TYR A 59 3.74 4.12 -1.74
CA TYR A 59 4.37 5.14 -2.55
C TYR A 59 3.94 5.02 -4.00
N LEU A 60 3.88 6.15 -4.70
CA LEU A 60 3.98 6.15 -6.15
C LEU A 60 5.43 5.78 -6.48
N GLY A 61 5.63 4.95 -7.49
CA GLY A 61 6.95 4.59 -7.96
C GLY A 61 7.03 4.59 -9.47
N TRP A 62 8.26 4.60 -9.96
CA TRP A 62 8.60 4.45 -11.37
C TRP A 62 9.44 3.20 -11.56
N ASP A 63 8.97 2.29 -12.40
CA ASP A 63 9.75 1.17 -12.88
C ASP A 63 10.68 1.66 -14.00
N SER A 64 11.97 1.79 -13.70
CA SER A 64 12.96 2.30 -14.68
C SER A 64 13.25 1.35 -15.84
N GLN A 65 12.90 0.07 -15.74
CA GLN A 65 13.09 -0.90 -16.83
C GLN A 65 11.89 -0.93 -17.77
N LEU A 66 10.68 -0.84 -17.21
CA LEU A 66 9.43 -0.89 -17.98
C LEU A 66 8.88 0.50 -18.33
N GLU A 67 9.52 1.56 -17.82
CA GLU A 67 9.15 2.97 -18.02
C GLU A 67 7.66 3.22 -17.72
N THR A 68 7.22 2.80 -16.53
CA THR A 68 5.81 2.83 -16.16
C THR A 68 5.62 3.08 -14.66
N LEU A 69 4.47 3.66 -14.32
CA LEU A 69 4.08 3.90 -12.93
C LEU A 69 3.71 2.60 -12.22
N VAL A 70 4.10 2.53 -10.95
CA VAL A 70 3.77 1.44 -10.03
C VAL A 70 3.36 1.99 -8.67
N ALA A 71 2.63 1.19 -7.90
CA ALA A 71 2.42 1.44 -6.48
C ALA A 71 3.36 0.52 -5.68
N ILE A 72 4.13 1.10 -4.76
CA ILE A 72 5.10 0.36 -3.94
C ILE A 72 4.63 0.43 -2.50
N LYS A 73 4.26 -0.69 -1.91
CA LYS A 73 3.88 -0.78 -0.50
C LYS A 73 5.05 -1.32 0.32
N GLU A 74 5.51 -0.53 1.27
CA GLU A 74 6.50 -0.92 2.27
C GLU A 74 5.81 -1.46 3.52
N TYR A 75 6.32 -2.58 4.05
CA TYR A 75 5.92 -3.07 5.36
C TYR A 75 6.56 -2.20 6.45
N LEU A 76 5.73 -1.45 7.18
CA LEU A 76 6.17 -0.62 8.29
C LEU A 76 5.05 -0.51 9.33
N PRO A 77 4.91 -1.52 10.20
CA PRO A 77 3.95 -1.47 11.30
C PRO A 77 4.41 -0.43 12.33
N ARG A 78 3.83 0.78 12.30
CA ARG A 78 4.32 1.95 13.06
C ARG A 78 4.33 1.74 14.58
N ASP A 79 3.44 0.89 15.08
CA ASP A 79 3.36 0.55 16.51
C ASP A 79 4.48 -0.39 16.97
N LEU A 80 5.18 -1.04 16.04
CA LEU A 80 6.25 -2.00 16.33
C LEU A 80 7.61 -1.54 15.84
N ALA A 81 7.67 -0.71 14.79
CA ALA A 81 8.89 -0.34 14.12
C ALA A 81 8.90 1.12 13.65
N GLY A 82 10.10 1.67 13.57
CA GLY A 82 10.40 2.99 13.05
C GLY A 82 11.48 2.94 11.98
N ARG A 83 11.91 4.13 11.54
CA ARG A 83 12.99 4.29 10.57
C ARG A 83 14.28 4.69 11.27
N GLN A 84 15.40 4.10 10.84
CA GLN A 84 16.73 4.41 11.36
C GLN A 84 17.24 5.77 10.88
N TYR A 85 18.38 6.21 11.43
CA TYR A 85 19.04 7.48 11.09
C TYR A 85 19.57 7.54 9.65
N ASP A 86 19.71 6.40 8.99
CA ASP A 86 20.04 6.33 7.55
C ASP A 86 18.86 6.73 6.66
N HIS A 87 17.68 6.95 7.24
CA HIS A 87 16.43 7.24 6.54
C HIS A 87 16.01 6.18 5.53
N LEU A 88 16.53 4.96 5.63
CA LEU A 88 16.23 3.84 4.76
C LEU A 88 15.79 2.63 5.57
N SER A 89 16.60 2.18 6.51
CA SER A 89 16.39 0.92 7.21
C SER A 89 15.25 1.01 8.22
N VAL A 90 14.45 -0.06 8.30
CA VAL A 90 13.39 -0.23 9.31
C VAL A 90 13.97 -0.95 10.53
N THR A 91 13.59 -0.51 11.73
CA THR A 91 13.99 -1.18 12.97
C THR A 91 12.80 -1.30 13.93
N PRO A 92 12.61 -2.47 14.57
CA PRO A 92 11.69 -2.60 15.70
C PRO A 92 12.04 -1.63 16.83
N HIS A 93 11.03 -1.11 17.55
CA HIS A 93 11.20 -0.15 18.65
C HIS A 93 11.80 -0.81 19.89
N THR A 94 11.43 -2.06 20.17
CA THR A 94 11.86 -2.81 21.35
C THR A 94 12.28 -4.23 20.99
N ARG A 95 12.97 -4.91 21.92
CA ARG A 95 13.33 -6.33 21.76
C ARG A 95 12.09 -7.24 21.68
N GLU A 96 11.02 -6.88 22.37
CA GLU A 96 9.75 -7.63 22.35
C GLU A 96 9.07 -7.51 20.98
N ASP A 97 9.12 -6.32 20.37
CA ASP A 97 8.52 -6.06 19.06
C ASP A 97 9.22 -6.83 17.93
N VAL A 98 10.49 -7.21 18.08
CA VAL A 98 11.25 -7.99 17.08
C VAL A 98 10.50 -9.25 16.65
N LYS A 99 9.92 -9.99 17.62
CA LYS A 99 9.21 -11.24 17.32
C LYS A 99 7.94 -10.97 16.50
N HIS A 100 7.17 -9.96 16.89
CA HIS A 100 5.94 -9.58 16.21
C HIS A 100 6.19 -8.98 14.82
N PHE A 101 7.23 -8.16 14.70
CA PHE A 101 7.67 -7.59 13.43
C PHE A 101 8.05 -8.69 12.44
N LYS A 102 8.91 -9.64 12.86
CA LYS A 102 9.32 -10.76 12.00
C LYS A 102 8.13 -11.61 11.55
N HIS A 103 7.23 -11.93 12.48
CA HIS A 103 6.03 -12.70 12.15
C HIS A 103 5.12 -11.95 11.16
N GLY A 104 4.87 -10.65 11.37
CA GLY A 104 4.06 -9.86 10.45
C GLY A 104 4.73 -9.67 9.08
N LEU A 105 6.05 -9.55 9.03
CA LEU A 105 6.84 -9.50 7.79
C LEU A 105 6.70 -10.80 6.97
N GLU A 106 6.76 -11.96 7.64
CA GLU A 106 6.54 -13.27 7.00
C GLU A 106 5.13 -13.35 6.38
N GLN A 107 4.11 -12.88 7.11
CA GLN A 107 2.73 -12.86 6.62
C GLN A 107 2.55 -11.90 5.45
N PHE A 108 3.17 -10.73 5.51
CA PHE A 108 3.16 -9.76 4.40
C PHE A 108 3.75 -10.37 3.12
N LEU A 109 4.88 -11.07 3.22
CA LEU A 109 5.50 -11.76 2.08
C LEU A 109 4.65 -12.95 1.58
N GLN A 110 3.97 -13.67 2.48
CA GLN A 110 3.08 -14.75 2.10
C GLN A 110 1.83 -14.23 1.37
N GLU A 111 1.31 -13.09 1.79
CA GLU A 111 0.22 -12.38 1.14
C GLU A 111 0.64 -11.92 -0.27
N ALA A 112 1.82 -11.32 -0.41
CA ALA A 112 2.38 -10.92 -1.69
C ALA A 112 2.48 -12.11 -2.66
N ARG A 113 3.01 -13.25 -2.20
CA ARG A 113 3.08 -14.51 -2.99
C ARG A 113 1.71 -15.04 -3.41
N THR A 114 0.70 -14.81 -2.60
CA THR A 114 -0.67 -15.22 -2.88
C THR A 114 -1.29 -14.34 -3.94
N MET A 115 -1.21 -13.01 -3.76
CA MET A 115 -1.72 -12.03 -4.71
C MET A 115 -1.03 -12.11 -6.06
N ALA A 116 0.27 -12.41 -6.11
CA ALA A 116 1.02 -12.61 -7.36
C ALA A 116 0.47 -13.72 -8.25
N LYS A 117 -0.30 -14.66 -7.69
CA LYS A 117 -0.93 -15.72 -8.49
C LYS A 117 -2.23 -15.24 -9.14
N ILE A 118 -2.89 -14.22 -8.59
CA ILE A 118 -4.20 -13.74 -9.02
C ILE A 118 -4.04 -12.80 -10.21
N ASN A 119 -4.78 -13.06 -11.28
CA ASN A 119 -4.88 -12.18 -12.43
C ASN A 119 -6.35 -11.95 -12.76
N HIS A 120 -6.92 -10.88 -12.21
CA HIS A 120 -8.34 -10.57 -12.37
C HIS A 120 -8.55 -9.06 -12.49
N PRO A 121 -9.46 -8.59 -13.38
CA PRO A 121 -9.69 -7.17 -13.59
C PRO A 121 -10.06 -6.37 -12.33
N ASN A 122 -10.67 -7.01 -11.33
CA ASN A 122 -11.13 -6.36 -10.10
C ASN A 122 -10.26 -6.68 -8.87
N VAL A 123 -9.06 -7.20 -9.06
CA VAL A 123 -8.07 -7.44 -8.00
C VAL A 123 -6.76 -6.77 -8.42
N VAL A 124 -6.09 -6.11 -7.47
CA VAL A 124 -4.79 -5.50 -7.72
C VAL A 124 -3.80 -6.53 -8.26
N ARG A 125 -3.12 -6.20 -9.37
CA ARG A 125 -2.08 -7.06 -9.91
C ARG A 125 -0.75 -6.77 -9.23
N VAL A 126 -0.19 -7.79 -8.60
CA VAL A 126 1.18 -7.76 -8.07
C VAL A 126 2.17 -8.02 -9.20
N ARG A 127 3.16 -7.13 -9.33
CA ARG A 127 4.25 -7.24 -10.31
C ARG A 127 5.48 -7.91 -9.73
N ASN A 128 5.83 -7.54 -8.50
CA ASN A 128 7.05 -8.00 -7.85
C ASN A 128 6.93 -7.86 -6.33
N PHE A 129 7.77 -8.59 -5.59
CA PHE A 129 7.97 -8.38 -4.16
C PHE A 129 9.41 -8.72 -3.80
N PHE A 130 9.99 -7.99 -2.86
CA PHE A 130 11.39 -8.18 -2.45
C PHE A 130 11.62 -7.68 -1.02
N THR A 131 12.78 -8.03 -0.46
CA THR A 131 13.25 -7.57 0.85
C THR A 131 14.46 -6.68 0.67
N GLU A 132 14.47 -5.53 1.33
CA GLU A 132 15.55 -4.55 1.36
C GLU A 132 15.34 -3.67 2.60
N ASN A 133 16.37 -2.93 3.05
CA ASN A 133 16.24 -1.98 4.16
C ASN A 133 15.64 -2.57 5.45
N GLU A 134 15.98 -3.82 5.76
CA GLU A 134 15.43 -4.57 6.92
C GLU A 134 13.89 -4.70 6.93
N THR A 135 13.26 -4.60 5.75
CA THR A 135 11.81 -4.78 5.56
C THR A 135 11.49 -5.44 4.22
N ALA A 136 10.21 -5.46 3.84
CA ALA A 136 9.73 -5.95 2.56
C ALA A 136 8.92 -4.88 1.80
N TYR A 137 8.96 -5.02 0.48
CA TYR A 137 8.27 -4.18 -0.47
C TYR A 137 7.41 -5.03 -1.39
N LEU A 138 6.19 -4.55 -1.66
CA LEU A 138 5.25 -5.11 -2.61
C LEU A 138 5.02 -4.12 -3.74
N VAL A 139 5.35 -4.50 -4.97
CA VAL A 139 5.16 -3.68 -6.17
C VAL A 139 3.92 -4.13 -6.91
N MET A 140 3.03 -3.19 -7.20
CA MET A 140 1.72 -3.41 -7.79
C MET A 140 1.52 -2.49 -8.99
N ASP A 141 0.57 -2.84 -9.85
CA ASP A 141 0.03 -1.87 -10.81
C ASP A 141 -0.44 -0.61 -10.07
N PHE A 142 -0.08 0.56 -10.62
CA PHE A 142 -0.68 1.82 -10.22
C PHE A 142 -1.98 2.03 -11.01
N TYR A 143 -3.03 2.45 -10.31
CA TYR A 143 -4.29 2.84 -10.91
C TYR A 143 -4.56 4.29 -10.54
N GLU A 144 -4.95 5.10 -11.52
CA GLU A 144 -5.44 6.45 -11.26
C GLU A 144 -6.86 6.40 -10.73
N GLY A 145 -7.13 7.09 -9.62
CA GLY A 145 -8.43 7.07 -8.96
C GLY A 145 -8.39 7.50 -7.50
N VAL A 146 -9.34 6.99 -6.72
CA VAL A 146 -9.48 7.28 -5.28
C VAL A 146 -9.94 6.03 -4.53
N ALA A 147 -9.69 5.99 -3.21
CA ALA A 147 -10.32 4.96 -2.39
C ALA A 147 -11.85 5.17 -2.35
N LEU A 148 -12.62 4.08 -2.30
CA LEU A 148 -14.09 4.15 -2.20
C LEU A 148 -14.52 4.93 -0.95
N SER A 149 -13.76 4.84 0.15
CA SER A 149 -13.99 5.69 1.33
C SER A 149 -13.94 7.18 1.03
N GLU A 150 -12.97 7.62 0.23
CA GLU A 150 -12.81 9.03 -0.17
C GLU A 150 -13.92 9.46 -1.12
N TYR A 151 -14.28 8.60 -2.08
CA TYR A 151 -15.42 8.82 -2.97
C TYR A 151 -16.74 8.97 -2.20
N LEU A 152 -16.98 8.11 -1.19
CA LEU A 152 -18.15 8.21 -0.31
C LEU A 152 -18.15 9.53 0.45
N THR A 153 -17.02 9.93 1.05
CA THR A 153 -16.91 11.22 1.75
C THR A 153 -17.21 12.40 0.82
N ALA A 154 -16.63 12.41 -0.39
CA ALA A 154 -16.89 13.45 -1.39
C ALA A 154 -18.35 13.48 -1.86
N SER A 155 -19.05 12.34 -1.81
CA SER A 155 -20.47 12.19 -2.18
C SER A 155 -21.45 12.50 -1.04
N GLY A 156 -21.00 13.03 0.10
CA GLY A 156 -21.87 13.30 1.26
C GLY A 156 -22.11 12.08 2.15
N GLY A 157 -21.22 11.10 2.12
CA GLY A 157 -21.18 9.92 2.99
C GLY A 157 -21.98 8.71 2.49
N LYS A 158 -22.73 8.84 1.40
CA LYS A 158 -23.54 7.76 0.81
C LYS A 158 -23.65 7.92 -0.70
N ILE A 159 -23.96 6.83 -1.38
CA ILE A 159 -24.21 6.80 -2.84
C ILE A 159 -25.55 6.12 -3.12
N ALA A 160 -26.10 6.37 -4.30
CA ALA A 160 -27.37 5.76 -4.71
C ALA A 160 -27.23 4.23 -4.81
N GLU A 161 -28.31 3.52 -4.46
CA GLU A 161 -28.34 2.05 -4.45
C GLU A 161 -27.88 1.43 -5.79
N PRO A 162 -28.31 1.90 -6.98
CA PRO A 162 -27.85 1.34 -8.24
C PRO A 162 -26.32 1.45 -8.45
N ALA A 163 -25.73 2.56 -8.01
CA ALA A 163 -24.28 2.78 -8.08
C ALA A 163 -23.55 1.84 -7.12
N ALA A 164 -24.05 1.70 -5.88
CA ALA A 164 -23.51 0.78 -4.90
C ALA A 164 -23.55 -0.68 -5.40
N ALA A 165 -24.70 -1.11 -5.95
CA ALA A 165 -24.87 -2.45 -6.50
C ALA A 165 -23.89 -2.71 -7.68
N GLY A 166 -23.74 -1.75 -8.59
CA GLY A 166 -22.80 -1.86 -9.72
C GLY A 166 -21.34 -2.01 -9.28
N ILE A 167 -20.92 -1.30 -8.23
CA ILE A 167 -19.60 -1.45 -7.63
C ILE A 167 -19.46 -2.83 -6.98
N MET A 168 -20.44 -3.22 -6.16
CA MET A 168 -20.36 -4.44 -5.37
C MET A 168 -20.38 -5.71 -6.22
N ILE A 169 -21.12 -5.75 -7.33
CA ILE A 169 -21.10 -6.89 -8.26
C ILE A 169 -19.66 -7.17 -8.75
N ARG A 170 -18.95 -6.13 -9.18
CA ARG A 170 -17.56 -6.26 -9.65
C ARG A 170 -16.58 -6.61 -8.53
N VAL A 171 -16.83 -6.11 -7.32
CA VAL A 171 -16.07 -6.51 -6.12
C VAL A 171 -16.28 -8.00 -5.83
N LEU A 172 -17.51 -8.49 -5.93
CA LEU A 172 -17.85 -9.90 -5.73
C LEU A 172 -17.20 -10.81 -6.78
N ASP A 173 -17.10 -10.36 -8.04
CA ASP A 173 -16.35 -11.09 -9.08
C ASP A 173 -14.86 -11.23 -8.71
N GLY A 174 -14.23 -10.17 -8.21
CA GLY A 174 -12.85 -10.23 -7.72
C GLY A 174 -12.70 -11.14 -6.49
N LEU A 175 -13.65 -11.10 -5.55
CA LEU A 175 -13.66 -11.99 -4.40
C LEU A 175 -13.82 -13.46 -4.78
N LYS A 176 -14.65 -13.75 -5.79
CA LYS A 176 -14.81 -15.10 -6.32
C LYS A 176 -13.47 -15.67 -6.79
N GLU A 177 -12.68 -14.91 -7.55
CA GLU A 177 -11.34 -15.34 -7.98
C GLU A 177 -10.40 -15.62 -6.79
N ILE A 178 -10.43 -14.77 -5.76
CA ILE A 178 -9.64 -14.97 -4.53
C ILE A 178 -10.05 -16.29 -3.85
N HIS A 179 -11.35 -16.53 -3.73
CA HIS A 179 -11.92 -17.71 -3.08
C HIS A 179 -11.67 -18.99 -3.87
N ASP A 180 -11.78 -18.96 -5.21
CA ASP A 180 -11.52 -20.10 -6.08
C ASP A 180 -10.07 -20.58 -5.99
N ARG A 181 -9.16 -19.72 -5.50
CA ARG A 181 -7.76 -20.04 -5.19
C ARG A 181 -7.51 -20.48 -3.75
N GLY A 182 -8.57 -20.59 -2.94
CA GLY A 182 -8.50 -21.06 -1.55
C GLY A 182 -8.14 -19.98 -0.53
N PHE A 183 -8.25 -18.70 -0.89
CA PHE A 183 -7.91 -17.59 0.01
C PHE A 183 -9.16 -16.80 0.42
N LEU A 184 -9.04 -16.06 1.52
CA LEU A 184 -10.08 -15.15 2.01
C LEU A 184 -9.47 -13.76 2.11
N HIS A 185 -10.20 -12.73 1.68
CA HIS A 185 -9.72 -11.35 1.74
C HIS A 185 -9.76 -10.76 3.16
N ARG A 186 -10.73 -11.13 4.01
CA ARG A 186 -10.82 -10.79 5.46
C ARG A 186 -10.86 -9.30 5.88
N ASP A 187 -10.57 -8.35 5.00
CA ASP A 187 -10.53 -6.90 5.28
C ASP A 187 -11.30 -6.10 4.23
N ILE A 188 -12.45 -6.62 3.79
CA ILE A 188 -13.32 -5.91 2.85
C ILE A 188 -13.99 -4.71 3.53
N LYS A 189 -13.64 -3.52 3.05
CA LYS A 189 -14.17 -2.23 3.51
C LYS A 189 -13.90 -1.16 2.44
N PRO A 190 -14.59 -0.01 2.47
CA PRO A 190 -14.39 1.06 1.48
C PRO A 190 -12.94 1.56 1.33
N HIS A 191 -12.10 1.45 2.36
CA HIS A 191 -10.69 1.85 2.29
C HIS A 191 -9.83 0.91 1.42
N ASN A 192 -10.24 -0.34 1.24
CA ASN A 192 -9.49 -1.35 0.47
C ASN A 192 -10.11 -1.61 -0.90
N ILE A 193 -11.09 -0.79 -1.31
CA ILE A 193 -11.67 -0.82 -2.65
C ILE A 193 -11.24 0.48 -3.32
N TYR A 194 -10.42 0.37 -4.36
CA TYR A 194 -9.98 1.52 -5.13
C TYR A 194 -10.90 1.70 -6.34
N LEU A 195 -11.45 2.89 -6.53
CA LEU A 195 -12.22 3.23 -7.72
C LEU A 195 -11.31 3.96 -8.70
N THR A 196 -11.08 3.35 -9.86
CA THR A 196 -10.33 4.01 -10.93
C THR A 196 -11.13 5.19 -11.51
N VAL A 197 -10.46 6.09 -12.22
CA VAL A 197 -11.10 7.19 -12.97
C VAL A 197 -12.15 6.69 -13.99
N GLU A 198 -12.02 5.45 -14.46
CA GLU A 198 -12.99 4.78 -15.34
C GLU A 198 -14.18 4.18 -14.57
N GLY A 199 -14.27 4.37 -13.25
CA GLY A 199 -15.32 3.84 -12.40
C GLY A 199 -15.20 2.34 -12.12
N LYS A 200 -14.03 1.74 -12.32
CA LYS A 200 -13.80 0.31 -12.07
C LYS A 200 -13.30 0.10 -10.63
N PRO A 201 -13.93 -0.79 -9.83
CA PRO A 201 -13.41 -1.14 -8.52
C PRO A 201 -12.27 -2.16 -8.64
N ILE A 202 -11.21 -1.91 -7.88
CA ILE A 202 -10.05 -2.79 -7.70
C ILE A 202 -9.95 -3.13 -6.21
N LEU A 203 -10.00 -4.41 -5.89
CA LEU A 203 -9.69 -4.91 -4.55
C LEU A 203 -8.19 -4.75 -4.28
N LEU A 204 -7.87 -4.06 -3.20
CA LEU A 204 -6.52 -3.93 -2.66
C LEU A 204 -6.37 -4.85 -1.44
N ASP A 205 -5.12 -5.18 -1.08
CA ASP A 205 -4.68 -5.69 0.23
C ASP A 205 -5.58 -6.74 0.92
N LEU A 206 -5.13 -8.00 0.96
CA LEU A 206 -5.84 -9.10 1.64
C LEU A 206 -5.69 -9.05 3.18
N GLY A 207 -4.97 -8.07 3.74
CA GLY A 207 -5.00 -7.74 5.16
C GLY A 207 -4.47 -8.83 6.11
N ALA A 208 -3.82 -9.87 5.60
CA ALA A 208 -3.34 -11.00 6.40
C ALA A 208 -2.24 -10.57 7.37
N ALA A 209 -1.40 -9.61 6.97
CA ALA A 209 -0.41 -9.00 7.86
C ALA A 209 -1.05 -8.26 9.05
N ARG A 210 -2.31 -7.80 8.94
CA ARG A 210 -3.04 -7.12 10.03
C ARG A 210 -3.57 -8.10 11.08
N ASP A 211 -4.01 -9.29 10.65
CA ASP A 211 -4.51 -10.33 11.54
C ASP A 211 -3.41 -10.86 12.47
N ALA A 212 -2.22 -11.09 11.93
CA ALA A 212 -1.06 -11.57 12.68
C ALA A 212 -0.59 -10.61 13.79
N LEU A 213 -0.84 -9.31 13.60
CA LEU A 213 -0.53 -8.28 14.60
C LEU A 213 -1.65 -8.11 15.63
N ARG A 214 -2.91 -8.35 15.25
CA ARG A 214 -4.06 -8.38 16.19
C ARG A 214 -3.99 -9.51 17.20
N ASP A 215 -3.26 -10.60 16.91
CA ASP A 215 -2.98 -11.62 17.91
C ASP A 215 -2.14 -11.10 19.10
N LYS A 216 -1.40 -9.99 18.95
CA LYS A 216 -0.75 -9.26 20.07
C LYS A 216 -1.80 -8.75 21.06
N ASP A 217 -2.87 -8.11 20.56
CA ASP A 217 -3.94 -7.56 21.40
C ASP A 217 -4.78 -8.65 22.08
N LYS A 218 -5.00 -9.79 21.41
CA LYS A 218 -5.69 -10.94 22.02
C LYS A 218 -4.87 -11.58 23.14
N SER A 219 -3.55 -11.65 22.99
CA SER A 219 -2.67 -12.18 24.04
C SER A 219 -2.63 -11.28 25.30
N LEU A 220 -2.77 -9.96 25.11
CA LEU A 220 -2.84 -8.98 26.21
C LEU A 220 -4.21 -8.94 26.89
N SER A 221 -5.31 -9.15 26.15
CA SER A 221 -6.66 -9.13 26.72
C SER A 221 -7.02 -10.38 27.54
N VAL A 222 -6.37 -11.52 27.27
CA VAL A 222 -6.53 -12.74 28.09
C VAL A 222 -5.82 -12.63 29.45
N LEU A 223 -4.82 -11.74 29.60
CA LEU A 223 -4.09 -11.56 30.87
C LEU A 223 -4.78 -10.63 31.89
N TYR A 224 -5.84 -9.90 31.50
CA TYR A 224 -6.61 -9.03 32.39
C TYR A 224 -7.99 -9.59 32.78
N SER A 225 -8.23 -10.87 32.52
CA SER A 225 -9.44 -11.57 32.95
C SER A 225 -9.08 -12.85 33.70
N SER A 226 -8.57 -12.70 34.92
CA SER A 226 -8.47 -13.74 35.95
C SER A 226 -8.45 -13.11 37.33
#